data_AF-A0A7Z0LF56-F1
#
_entry.id   AF-A0A7Z0LF56-F1
#
_cell.length_a   1.000
_cell.length_b   1.000
_cell.length_c   1.000
_cell.angle_alpha   90.00
_cell.angle_beta   90.00
_cell.angle_gamma   90.00
#
_symmetry.space_group_name_H-M   'P 1'
#
loop_
_entity.id
_entity.type
_entity.pdbx_description
1 polymer ?
#
loop_
_entity_poly.entity_id
_entity_poly.type
_entity_poly.pdbx_seq_one_letter_code
_entity_poly.pdbx_strand_id
1 'polypeptide(L)'
;LTKITKEKYQDHEKLEHNIISVKGAIKILEKNIEETEETLKYTDDKIKQFTNENEKSNIERFTKAKEELEKELNKYKEEKQAKEHEIQKLFTDNTELEKIFTDIFGELHKH
;
A
#
# COMPACT_ATOMS: atom_id res chain seq x y z
N LEU A 1 28.55 4.47 -23.74
CA LEU A 1 27.09 4.25 -23.79
C LEU A 1 26.50 5.17 -24.85
N THR A 2 25.64 4.67 -25.73
CA THR A 2 24.88 5.55 -26.64
C THR A 2 23.89 6.39 -25.81
N LYS A 3 23.40 7.51 -26.37
CA LYS A 3 22.39 8.36 -25.70
C LYS A 3 21.18 7.54 -25.21
N ILE A 4 20.75 6.59 -26.03
CA ILE A 4 19.63 5.67 -25.76
C ILE A 4 19.90 4.80 -24.53
N THR A 5 21.10 4.22 -24.41
CA THR A 5 21.45 3.39 -23.25
C THR A 5 21.48 4.19 -21.94
N LYS A 6 21.91 5.47 -22.00
CA LYS A 6 21.92 6.34 -20.83
C LYS A 6 20.50 6.73 -20.40
N GLU A 7 19.61 7.03 -21.33
CA GLU A 7 18.20 7.33 -21.06
C GLU A 7 17.50 6.12 -20.42
N LYS A 8 17.70 4.91 -20.96
CA LYS A 8 17.11 3.70 -20.38
C LYS A 8 17.61 3.39 -18.97
N TYR A 9 18.88 3.67 -18.68
CA TYR A 9 19.44 3.50 -17.33
C TYR A 9 18.79 4.45 -16.33
N GLN A 10 18.57 5.71 -16.71
CA GLN A 10 17.87 6.68 -15.89
C GLN A 10 16.40 6.31 -15.66
N ASP A 11 15.74 5.73 -16.67
CA ASP A 11 14.35 5.25 -16.53
C ASP A 11 14.27 4.08 -15.55
N HIS A 12 15.24 3.16 -15.58
CA HIS A 12 15.34 2.05 -14.63
C HIS A 12 15.54 2.54 -13.19
N GLU A 13 16.50 3.44 -12.94
CA GLU A 13 16.73 4.00 -11.60
C GLU A 13 15.47 4.70 -11.05
N LYS A 14 14.78 5.50 -11.87
CA LYS A 14 13.51 6.13 -11.47
C LYS A 14 12.46 5.10 -11.10
N LEU A 15 12.38 4.01 -11.87
CA LEU A 15 11.38 2.99 -11.68
C LEU A 15 11.65 2.18 -10.40
N GLU A 16 12.90 1.85 -10.11
CA GLU A 16 13.32 1.26 -8.83
C GLU A 16 12.95 2.17 -7.64
N HIS A 17 13.24 3.47 -7.74
CA HIS A 17 12.86 4.44 -6.71
C HIS A 17 11.35 4.48 -6.48
N ASN A 18 10.55 4.44 -7.55
CA ASN A 18 9.09 4.39 -7.44
C ASN A 18 8.62 3.09 -6.79
N ILE A 19 9.19 1.94 -7.15
CA ILE A 19 8.87 0.65 -6.51
C ILE A 19 9.14 0.71 -5.00
N ILE A 20 10.31 1.23 -4.59
CA ILE A 20 10.67 1.36 -3.17
C ILE A 20 9.67 2.27 -2.44
N SER A 21 9.33 3.41 -3.04
CA SER A 21 8.37 4.36 -2.48
C SER A 21 6.98 3.74 -2.29
N VAL A 22 6.45 3.06 -3.31
CA VAL A 22 5.13 2.43 -3.26
C VAL A 22 5.12 1.27 -2.24
N LYS A 23 6.18 0.47 -2.15
CA LYS A 23 6.31 -0.54 -1.08
C LYS A 23 6.26 0.08 0.31
N GLY A 24 6.94 1.20 0.50
CA GLY A 24 6.91 1.96 1.76
C GLY A 24 5.50 2.41 2.11
N ALA A 25 4.77 2.97 1.14
CA ALA A 25 3.38 3.39 1.32
C ALA A 25 2.45 2.22 1.68
N ILE A 26 2.58 1.07 1.00
CA ILE A 26 1.81 -0.14 1.31
C ILE A 26 2.05 -0.58 2.76
N LYS A 27 3.32 -0.60 3.20
CA LYS A 27 3.67 -1.01 4.57
C LYS A 27 3.09 -0.06 5.63
N ILE A 28 3.04 1.24 5.35
CA ILE A 28 2.39 2.22 6.24
C ILE A 28 0.88 1.95 6.31
N LEU A 29 0.23 1.70 5.15
CA LEU A 29 -1.20 1.37 5.11
C LEU A 29 -1.51 0.07 5.85
N GLU A 30 -0.66 -0.95 5.73
CA GLU A 30 -0.79 -2.20 6.49
C GLU A 30 -0.76 -1.98 7.98
N LYS A 31 0.20 -1.17 8.45
CA LYS A 31 0.30 -0.79 9.86
C LYS A 31 -0.95 -0.03 10.33
N ASN A 32 -1.42 0.93 9.54
CA ASN A 32 -2.62 1.70 9.89
C ASN A 32 -3.87 0.80 9.96
N ILE A 33 -4.00 -0.15 9.02
CA ILE A 33 -5.09 -1.15 9.04
C ILE A 33 -5.05 -1.96 10.34
N GLU A 34 -3.88 -2.47 10.72
CA GLU A 34 -3.71 -3.26 11.94
C GLU A 34 -4.08 -2.44 13.20
N GLU A 35 -3.56 -1.21 13.32
CA GLU A 35 -3.84 -0.33 14.45
C GLU A 35 -5.34 0.06 14.54
N THR A 36 -5.99 0.31 13.39
CA THR A 36 -7.45 0.58 13.34
C THR A 36 -8.26 -0.66 13.70
N GLU A 37 -7.87 -1.86 13.26
CA GLU A 37 -8.54 -3.12 13.60
C GLU A 37 -8.44 -3.45 15.10
N GLU A 38 -7.28 -3.20 15.72
CA GLU A 38 -7.12 -3.31 17.18
C GLU A 38 -8.02 -2.33 17.93
N THR A 39 -8.10 -1.08 17.45
CA THR A 39 -8.94 -0.04 18.04
C THR A 39 -10.43 -0.37 17.90
N LEU A 40 -10.84 -0.95 16.78
CA LEU A 40 -12.21 -1.44 16.57
C LEU A 40 -12.55 -2.55 17.56
N LYS A 41 -11.66 -3.52 17.75
CA LYS A 41 -11.86 -4.60 18.72
C LYS A 41 -12.03 -4.04 20.15
N TYR A 42 -11.18 -3.11 20.55
CA TYR A 42 -11.30 -2.43 21.83
C TYR A 42 -12.64 -1.68 21.96
N THR A 43 -13.04 -0.98 20.91
CA THR A 43 -14.31 -0.23 20.85
C THR A 43 -15.50 -1.18 20.99
N ASP A 44 -15.50 -2.31 20.30
CA ASP A 44 -16.53 -3.35 20.42
C ASP A 44 -16.61 -3.93 21.82
N ASP A 45 -15.47 -4.22 22.45
CA ASP A 45 -15.44 -4.74 23.81
C ASP A 45 -15.95 -3.71 24.82
N LYS A 46 -15.69 -2.41 24.61
CA LYS A 46 -16.28 -1.33 25.41
C LYS A 46 -17.79 -1.21 25.21
N ILE A 47 -18.30 -1.32 23.99
CA ILE A 47 -19.74 -1.35 23.72
C ILE A 47 -20.39 -2.50 24.48
N LYS A 48 -19.82 -3.71 24.43
CA LYS A 48 -20.34 -4.87 25.18
C LYS A 48 -20.34 -4.61 26.69
N GLN A 49 -19.24 -4.07 27.23
CA GLN A 49 -19.13 -3.72 28.65
C GLN A 49 -20.25 -2.76 29.07
N PHE A 50 -20.39 -1.62 28.36
CA PHE A 50 -21.40 -0.61 28.69
C PHE A 50 -22.83 -1.10 28.46
N THR A 51 -23.04 -2.04 27.54
CA THR A 51 -24.32 -2.72 27.34
C THR A 51 -24.71 -3.51 28.59
N ASN A 52 -23.77 -4.26 29.18
CA ASN A 52 -24.02 -5.00 30.42
C ASN A 52 -24.25 -4.07 31.63
N GLU A 53 -23.61 -2.90 31.63
CA GLU A 53 -23.74 -1.88 32.69
C GLU A 53 -24.96 -0.95 32.49
N ASN A 54 -25.72 -1.10 31.39
CA ASN A 54 -26.84 -0.23 30.99
C ASN A 54 -26.45 1.26 30.81
N GLU A 55 -25.20 1.56 30.47
CA GLU A 55 -24.69 2.93 30.26
C GLU A 55 -24.97 3.45 28.85
N LYS A 56 -26.25 3.74 28.55
CA LYS A 56 -26.72 4.10 27.20
C LYS A 56 -25.93 5.23 26.51
N SER A 57 -25.51 6.25 27.24
CA SER A 57 -24.74 7.38 26.67
C SER A 57 -23.36 6.94 26.18
N ASN A 58 -22.71 6.03 26.90
CA ASN A 58 -21.40 5.50 26.52
C ASN A 58 -21.54 4.53 25.34
N ILE A 59 -22.60 3.71 25.32
CA ILE A 59 -22.94 2.87 24.16
C ILE A 59 -23.05 3.73 22.90
N GLU A 60 -23.87 4.79 22.92
CA GLU A 60 -24.07 5.65 21.74
C GLU A 60 -22.75 6.29 21.26
N ARG A 61 -21.94 6.78 22.20
CA ARG A 61 -20.64 7.40 21.89
C ARG A 61 -19.68 6.41 21.22
N PHE A 62 -19.54 5.21 21.77
CA PHE A 62 -18.63 4.20 21.22
C PHE A 62 -19.16 3.61 19.91
N THR A 63 -20.48 3.49 19.72
CA THR A 63 -21.06 3.10 18.41
C THR A 63 -20.72 4.12 17.32
N LYS A 64 -20.82 5.43 17.59
CA LYS A 64 -20.40 6.46 16.62
C LYS A 64 -18.90 6.37 16.31
N ALA A 65 -18.06 6.19 17.33
CA ALA A 65 -16.62 5.99 17.13
C ALA A 65 -16.32 4.75 16.29
N LYS A 66 -17.06 3.66 16.50
CA LYS A 66 -16.96 2.44 15.69
C LYS A 66 -17.27 2.72 14.21
N GLU A 67 -18.36 3.41 13.91
CA GLU A 67 -18.73 3.75 12.53
C GLU A 67 -17.67 4.62 11.84
N GLU A 68 -17.03 5.54 12.56
CA GLU A 68 -15.91 6.35 12.04
C GLU A 68 -14.68 5.49 11.75
N LEU A 69 -14.31 4.61 12.68
CA LEU A 69 -13.18 3.69 12.51
C LEU A 69 -13.42 2.69 11.36
N GLU A 70 -14.64 2.19 11.17
CA GLU A 70 -14.99 1.30 10.05
C GLU A 70 -14.85 2.02 8.69
N LYS A 71 -15.26 3.29 8.61
CA LYS A 71 -15.08 4.11 7.40
C LYS A 71 -13.59 4.34 7.12
N GLU A 72 -12.81 4.67 8.15
CA GLU A 72 -11.37 4.88 8.01
C GLU A 72 -10.65 3.59 7.59
N LEU A 73 -10.99 2.45 8.20
CA LEU A 73 -10.47 1.15 7.83
C LEU A 73 -10.76 0.81 6.37
N ASN A 74 -11.99 1.07 5.90
CA ASN A 74 -12.35 0.84 4.51
C ASN A 74 -11.51 1.71 3.56
N LYS A 75 -11.32 2.99 3.91
CA LYS A 75 -10.47 3.90 3.14
C LYS A 75 -9.03 3.39 3.06
N TYR A 76 -8.42 2.94 4.16
CA TYR A 76 -7.07 2.38 4.11
C TYR A 76 -6.99 1.10 3.26
N LYS A 77 -8.01 0.24 3.30
CA LYS A 77 -8.08 -0.97 2.46
C LYS A 77 -8.17 -0.63 0.98
N GLU A 78 -9.01 0.33 0.61
CA GLU A 78 -9.13 0.81 -0.78
C GLU A 78 -7.82 1.45 -1.28
N GLU A 79 -7.20 2.31 -0.47
CA GLU A 79 -5.90 2.92 -0.80
C GLU A 79 -4.80 1.88 -0.94
N LYS A 80 -4.77 0.86 -0.06
CA LYS A 80 -3.81 -0.24 -0.14
C LYS A 80 -3.98 -1.01 -1.45
N GLN A 81 -5.22 -1.37 -1.80
CA GLN A 81 -5.50 -2.09 -3.04
C GLN A 81 -5.07 -1.27 -4.27
N ALA A 82 -5.32 0.04 -4.28
CA ALA A 82 -4.87 0.91 -5.36
C ALA A 82 -3.33 0.92 -5.49
N LYS A 83 -2.61 0.96 -4.34
CA LYS A 83 -1.14 0.90 -4.31
C LYS A 83 -0.60 -0.47 -4.72
N GLU A 84 -1.30 -1.56 -4.40
CA GLU A 84 -0.97 -2.91 -4.86
C GLU A 84 -1.12 -3.05 -6.39
N HIS A 85 -2.13 -2.42 -6.98
CA HIS A 85 -2.22 -2.35 -8.45
C HIS A 85 -1.12 -1.49 -9.07
N GLU A 86 -0.79 -0.35 -8.45
CA GLU A 86 0.30 0.51 -8.90
C GLU A 86 1.64 -0.24 -8.90
N ILE A 87 1.97 -0.95 -7.81
CA ILE A 87 3.24 -1.68 -7.72
C ILE A 87 3.32 -2.85 -8.71
N GLN A 88 2.21 -3.55 -8.98
CA GLN A 88 2.15 -4.60 -9.99
C GLN A 88 2.47 -4.06 -11.39
N LYS A 89 1.94 -2.87 -11.72
CA LYS A 89 2.25 -2.19 -12.97
C LYS A 89 3.74 -1.83 -13.03
N LEU A 90 4.29 -1.23 -11.98
CA LEU A 90 5.71 -0.90 -11.92
C LEU A 90 6.60 -2.14 -12.09
N PHE A 91 6.28 -3.28 -11.47
CA PHE A 91 7.05 -4.51 -11.68
C PHE A 91 7.00 -5.02 -13.12
N THR A 92 5.84 -4.89 -13.78
CA THR A 92 5.70 -5.24 -15.20
C THR A 92 6.59 -4.34 -16.06
N ASP A 93 6.50 -3.02 -15.86
CA ASP A 93 7.32 -2.02 -16.55
C ASP A 93 8.83 -2.25 -16.30
N ASN A 94 9.23 -2.64 -15.08
CA ASN A 94 10.62 -2.98 -14.75
C ASN A 94 11.10 -4.21 -15.54
N THR A 95 10.28 -5.25 -15.57
CA THR A 95 10.59 -6.50 -16.28
C THR A 95 10.75 -6.26 -17.79
N GLU A 96 9.93 -5.37 -18.35
CA GLU A 96 10.07 -4.96 -19.76
C GLU A 96 11.36 -4.18 -20.02
N LEU A 97 11.73 -3.24 -19.13
CA LEU A 97 13.00 -2.53 -19.21
C LEU A 97 14.20 -3.48 -19.13
N GLU A 98 14.19 -4.45 -18.21
CA GLU A 98 15.25 -5.46 -18.07
C GLU A 98 15.41 -6.32 -19.34
N LYS A 99 14.31 -6.66 -20.01
CA LYS A 99 14.37 -7.35 -21.32
C LYS A 99 15.03 -6.48 -22.38
N ILE A 100 14.66 -5.20 -22.47
CA ILE A 100 15.27 -4.25 -23.41
C ILE A 100 16.77 -4.11 -23.14
N PHE A 101 17.18 -4.07 -21.85
CA PHE A 101 18.60 -4.09 -21.49
C PHE A 101 19.29 -5.36 -21.96
N THR A 102 18.68 -6.52 -21.73
CA THR A 102 19.21 -7.81 -22.17
C THR A 102 19.37 -7.87 -23.69
N ASP A 103 18.42 -7.33 -24.45
CA ASP A 103 18.50 -7.30 -25.91
C ASP A 103 19.63 -6.36 -26.38
N ILE A 104 19.68 -5.12 -25.85
CA ILE A 104 20.69 -4.13 -26.22
C ILE A 104 22.11 -4.58 -25.85
N PHE A 105 22.30 -5.14 -24.66
CA PHE A 105 23.63 -5.53 -24.17
C PHE A 105 24.00 -6.98 -24.52
N GLY A 106 23.03 -7.87 -24.63
CA GLY A 106 23.22 -9.27 -25.01
C GLY A 106 23.55 -9.45 -26.50
N GLU A 107 23.04 -8.59 -27.39
CA GLU A 107 23.51 -8.51 -28.78
C GLU A 107 24.93 -7.92 -28.87
N LEU A 108 25.28 -6.99 -27.97
CA LEU A 108 26.60 -6.35 -27.91
C LEU A 108 27.74 -7.34 -27.58
N HIS A 109 27.43 -8.48 -26.96
CA HIS A 109 28.39 -9.55 -26.63
C HIS A 109 28.43 -10.69 -27.67
N LYS A 110 27.54 -10.68 -28.67
CA LYS A 110 27.53 -11.66 -29.77
C LYS A 110 28.35 -11.21 -30.99
N HIS A 111 28.84 -9.98 -30.98
CA HIS A 111 29.75 -9.39 -31.97
C HIS A 111 31.10 -9.07 -31.33
#